data_AF-A0A0S9F5G5-F1
#
_entry.id   AF-A0A0S9F5G5-F1
#
_cell.length_a   1.000
_cell.length_b   1.000
_cell.length_c   1.000
_cell.angle_alpha   90.00
_cell.angle_beta   90.00
_cell.angle_gamma   90.00
#
_symmetry.space_group_name_H-M   'P 1'
#
loop_
_entity.id
_entity.type
_entity.pdbx_description
1 polymer ?
#
loop_
_entity_poly.entity_id
_entity_poly.type
_entity_poly.pdbx_seq_one_letter_code
_entity_poly.pdbx_strand_id
1 'polypeptide(L)'
;MNTFSNAFRAEVVRMARKELKPELQGMRKAITSHRSEIAALKRDVKNLTSQLKAAQRQTQAAAAAEPSNSVKAPKQAASDTFEFAPEMLARMRQALGATQLQMAALLAVSPLSYSRWEKGQTQPRTKQLAKIEDVVRMGLVKAGKKMHRAAAKA
;
A
#
# COMPACT_ATOMS: atom_id res chain seq x y z
N MET A 1 7.96 39.97 -54.79
CA MET A 1 7.70 38.57 -55.21
C MET A 1 8.34 37.63 -54.19
N ASN A 2 7.54 36.94 -53.38
CA ASN A 2 7.98 35.88 -52.46
C ASN A 2 6.90 34.78 -52.34
N THR A 3 6.12 34.61 -53.41
CA THR A 3 4.90 33.79 -53.47
C THR A 3 5.20 32.32 -53.20
N PHE A 4 6.30 31.79 -53.75
CA PHE A 4 6.72 30.42 -53.50
C PHE A 4 7.12 30.18 -52.04
N SER A 5 7.95 31.02 -51.45
CA SER A 5 8.37 30.86 -50.06
C SER A 5 7.19 30.97 -49.08
N ASN A 6 6.22 31.83 -49.38
CA ASN A 6 4.98 31.93 -48.60
C ASN A 6 4.11 30.68 -48.75
N ALA A 7 3.94 30.17 -49.98
CA ALA A 7 3.20 28.93 -50.25
C ALA A 7 3.87 27.71 -49.59
N PHE A 8 5.20 27.61 -49.67
CA PHE A 8 5.96 26.54 -49.03
C PHE A 8 5.83 26.57 -47.51
N ARG A 9 5.97 27.73 -46.86
CA ARG A 9 5.73 27.85 -45.41
C ARG A 9 4.31 27.46 -45.02
N ALA A 10 3.31 27.90 -45.81
CA ALA A 10 1.92 27.54 -45.57
C ALA A 10 1.72 26.02 -45.67
N GLU A 11 2.35 25.36 -46.64
CA GLU A 11 2.29 23.92 -46.83
C GLU A 11 2.99 23.15 -45.70
N VAL A 12 4.16 23.60 -45.26
CA VAL A 12 4.87 23.03 -44.09
C VAL A 12 3.99 23.12 -42.84
N VAL A 13 3.37 24.27 -42.57
CA VAL A 13 2.46 24.45 -41.43
C VAL A 13 1.23 23.56 -41.58
N ARG A 14 0.68 23.42 -42.80
CA ARG A 14 -0.47 22.56 -43.08
C ARG A 14 -0.14 21.09 -42.81
N MET A 15 0.99 20.59 -43.29
CA MET A 15 1.45 19.22 -43.04
C MET A 15 1.72 18.98 -41.56
N ALA A 16 2.44 19.88 -40.88
CA ALA A 16 2.67 19.77 -39.44
C ALA A 16 1.36 19.70 -38.65
N ARG A 17 0.37 20.55 -38.99
CA ARG A 17 -0.96 20.49 -38.36
C ARG A 17 -1.71 19.20 -38.69
N LYS A 18 -1.58 18.68 -39.91
CA LYS A 18 -2.24 17.45 -40.35
C LYS A 18 -1.74 16.25 -39.55
N GLU A 19 -0.44 16.13 -39.35
CA GLU A 19 0.17 15.03 -38.60
C GLU A 19 -0.06 15.15 -37.09
N LEU A 20 0.00 16.36 -36.52
CA LEU A 20 -0.20 16.56 -35.07
C LEU A 20 -1.66 16.45 -34.62
N LYS A 21 -2.62 16.74 -35.49
CA LYS A 21 -4.06 16.75 -35.14
C LYS A 21 -4.58 15.40 -34.61
N PRO A 22 -4.36 14.24 -35.26
CA PRO A 22 -4.83 12.95 -34.74
C PRO A 22 -4.19 12.61 -33.39
N GLU A 23 -2.88 12.84 -33.22
CA GLU A 23 -2.17 12.61 -31.96
C GLU A 23 -2.73 13.46 -30.82
N LEU A 24 -2.92 14.77 -31.05
CA LEU A 24 -3.51 15.67 -30.06
C LEU A 24 -4.96 15.28 -29.72
N GLN A 25 -5.73 14.79 -30.69
CA GLN A 25 -7.08 14.29 -30.43
C GLN A 25 -7.07 13.00 -29.61
N GLY A 26 -6.16 12.07 -29.91
CA GLY A 26 -5.95 10.84 -29.12
C GLY A 26 -5.57 11.17 -27.68
N MET A 27 -4.60 12.07 -27.48
CA MET A 27 -4.15 12.50 -26.16
C MET A 27 -5.27 13.18 -25.36
N ARG A 28 -6.06 14.05 -25.99
CA ARG A 28 -7.22 14.69 -25.34
C ARG A 28 -8.29 13.68 -24.90
N LYS A 29 -8.56 12.66 -25.72
CA LYS A 29 -9.49 11.57 -25.37
C LYS A 29 -8.96 10.77 -24.18
N ALA A 30 -7.69 10.38 -24.21
CA ALA A 30 -7.05 9.66 -23.10
C ALA A 30 -7.10 10.48 -21.79
N ILE A 31 -6.76 11.77 -21.83
CA ILE A 31 -6.86 12.67 -20.67
C ILE A 31 -8.29 12.69 -20.11
N THR A 32 -9.30 12.75 -20.97
CA THR A 32 -10.70 12.78 -20.53
C THR A 32 -11.10 11.46 -19.88
N SER A 33 -10.71 10.32 -20.46
CA SER A 33 -10.95 8.98 -19.90
C SER A 33 -10.30 8.83 -18.52
N HIS A 34 -9.01 9.18 -18.42
CA HIS A 34 -8.28 9.10 -17.15
C HIS A 34 -8.88 10.00 -16.08
N ARG A 35 -9.37 11.20 -16.43
CA ARG A 35 -10.06 12.08 -15.47
C ARG A 35 -11.34 11.43 -14.94
N SER A 36 -12.12 10.76 -15.78
CA SER A 36 -13.31 10.02 -15.32
C SER A 36 -12.96 8.80 -14.48
N GLU A 37 -11.93 8.03 -14.85
CA GLU A 37 -11.45 6.88 -14.09
C GLU A 37 -10.95 7.30 -12.71
N ILE A 38 -10.14 8.36 -12.62
CA ILE A 38 -9.66 8.92 -11.35
C ILE A 38 -10.84 9.35 -10.47
N ALA A 39 -11.87 9.95 -11.05
CA ALA A 39 -13.06 10.35 -10.30
C ALA A 39 -13.85 9.13 -9.78
N ALA A 40 -13.99 8.07 -10.58
CA ALA A 40 -14.62 6.81 -10.17
C ALA A 40 -13.83 6.15 -9.03
N LEU A 41 -12.51 5.97 -9.20
CA LEU A 41 -11.64 5.39 -8.19
C LEU A 41 -11.68 6.16 -6.87
N LYS A 42 -11.69 7.51 -6.93
CA LYS A 42 -11.83 8.34 -5.71
C LYS A 42 -13.17 8.12 -4.99
N ARG A 43 -14.26 7.93 -5.74
CA ARG A 43 -15.57 7.59 -5.16
C ARG A 43 -15.56 6.20 -4.51
N ASP A 44 -14.95 5.22 -5.18
CA ASP A 44 -14.86 3.85 -4.67
C ASP A 44 -14.04 3.79 -3.40
N VAL A 45 -12.88 4.47 -3.36
CA VAL A 45 -12.05 4.58 -2.15
C VAL A 45 -12.84 5.20 -1.00
N LYS A 46 -13.61 6.27 -1.26
CA LYS A 46 -14.47 6.90 -0.24
C LYS A 46 -15.55 5.93 0.25
N ASN A 47 -16.20 5.20 -0.66
CA ASN A 47 -17.25 4.23 -0.34
C ASN A 47 -16.70 3.09 0.52
N LEU A 48 -15.62 2.44 0.08
CA LEU A 48 -14.95 1.36 0.82
C LEU A 48 -14.46 1.83 2.19
N THR A 49 -13.90 3.04 2.28
CA THR A 49 -13.50 3.63 3.57
C THR A 49 -14.70 3.81 4.49
N SER A 50 -15.86 4.21 3.97
CA SER A 50 -17.09 4.36 4.76
C SER A 50 -17.61 3.00 5.24
N GLN A 51 -17.59 1.98 4.37
CA GLN A 51 -18.02 0.62 4.70
C GLN A 51 -17.11 0.01 5.76
N LEU A 52 -15.79 0.22 5.65
CA LEU A 52 -14.82 -0.25 6.64
C LEU A 52 -15.10 0.40 8.01
N LYS A 53 -15.34 1.70 8.07
CA LYS A 53 -15.71 2.39 9.32
C LYS A 53 -17.05 1.89 9.88
N ALA A 54 -18.04 1.64 9.03
CA ALA A 54 -19.33 1.09 9.45
C ALA A 54 -19.18 -0.33 10.02
N ALA A 55 -18.43 -1.19 9.34
CA ALA A 55 -18.13 -2.54 9.80
C ALA A 55 -17.34 -2.53 11.12
N GLN A 56 -16.33 -1.67 11.25
CA GLN A 56 -15.58 -1.49 12.51
C GLN A 56 -16.49 -1.07 13.65
N ARG A 57 -17.43 -0.14 13.41
CA ARG A 57 -18.43 0.27 14.41
C ARG A 57 -19.36 -0.87 14.79
N GLN A 58 -19.83 -1.66 13.82
CA GLN A 58 -20.66 -2.85 14.10
C GLN A 58 -19.90 -3.89 14.92
N THR A 59 -18.62 -4.15 14.62
CA THR A 59 -17.81 -5.07 15.42
C THR A 59 -17.55 -4.55 16.84
N GLN A 60 -17.39 -3.23 17.02
CA GLN A 60 -17.20 -2.62 18.34
C GLN A 60 -18.50 -2.59 19.14
N ALA A 61 -19.65 -2.36 18.49
CA ALA A 61 -20.96 -2.39 19.13
C ALA A 61 -21.37 -3.82 19.53
N ALA A 62 -21.08 -4.82 18.69
CA ALA A 62 -21.26 -6.24 19.03
C ALA A 62 -20.37 -6.66 20.21
N ALA A 63 -19.13 -6.17 20.28
CA ALA A 63 -18.26 -6.38 21.44
C ALA A 63 -18.75 -5.70 22.74
N ALA A 64 -19.60 -4.68 22.64
CA ALA A 64 -20.17 -3.96 23.79
C ALA A 64 -21.55 -4.50 24.23
N ALA A 65 -22.21 -5.33 23.43
CA ALA A 65 -23.56 -5.85 23.67
C ALA A 65 -23.61 -7.33 24.09
N GLU A 66 -22.47 -8.03 24.11
CA GLU A 66 -22.37 -9.37 24.69
C GLU A 66 -22.37 -9.28 26.24
N PRO A 67 -23.31 -9.92 26.95
CA PRO A 67 -23.12 -10.19 28.37
C PRO A 67 -21.90 -11.09 28.51
N SER A 68 -21.00 -10.71 29.42
CA SER A 68 -19.80 -11.45 29.82
C SER A 68 -20.08 -12.94 30.06
N ASN A 69 -20.01 -13.74 29.01
CA ASN A 69 -19.65 -15.15 29.07
C ASN A 69 -18.26 -15.28 28.47
N SER A 70 -17.31 -14.69 29.20
CA SER A 70 -15.90 -14.98 29.08
C SER A 70 -15.72 -16.48 29.21
N VAL A 71 -15.48 -17.17 28.08
CA VAL A 71 -14.68 -18.39 28.10
C VAL A 71 -13.34 -17.96 28.67
N LYS A 72 -13.19 -18.33 29.94
CA LYS A 72 -12.08 -18.03 30.82
C LYS A 72 -10.82 -18.70 30.28
N ALA A 73 -10.03 -17.97 29.50
CA ALA A 73 -8.61 -18.24 29.39
C ALA A 73 -7.90 -17.41 30.48
N PRO A 74 -7.11 -18.02 31.37
CA PRO A 74 -6.84 -17.47 32.69
C PRO A 74 -5.82 -16.32 32.64
N LYS A 75 -6.15 -15.21 33.30
CA LYS A 75 -5.14 -14.30 33.85
C LYS A 75 -4.53 -14.95 35.09
N GLN A 76 -3.43 -15.68 34.94
CA GLN A 76 -2.49 -15.93 36.03
C GLN A 76 -1.05 -15.93 35.48
N ALA A 77 -0.27 -14.98 35.97
CA ALA A 77 1.15 -14.71 35.74
C ALA A 77 2.02 -15.86 35.18
N ALA A 78 2.43 -15.77 33.90
CA ALA A 78 3.67 -16.31 33.35
C ALA A 78 3.72 -16.08 31.82
N SER A 79 4.83 -15.53 31.32
CA SER A 79 5.23 -15.38 29.90
C SER A 79 4.32 -14.55 28.98
N ASP A 80 4.76 -13.32 28.72
CA ASP A 80 4.31 -12.42 27.64
C ASP A 80 4.60 -13.07 26.28
N THR A 81 3.84 -14.11 25.92
CA THR A 81 4.09 -14.90 24.71
C THR A 81 3.47 -14.15 23.54
N PHE A 82 4.32 -13.46 22.77
CA PHE A 82 3.92 -12.76 21.55
C PHE A 82 3.26 -13.73 20.55
N GLU A 83 1.94 -13.59 20.36
CA GLU A 83 1.18 -14.37 19.38
C GLU A 83 1.35 -13.78 17.97
N PHE A 84 1.92 -14.58 17.07
CA PHE A 84 2.16 -14.14 15.70
C PHE A 84 0.97 -14.39 14.78
N ALA A 85 0.41 -13.31 14.24
CA ALA A 85 -0.60 -13.35 13.18
C ALA A 85 0.00 -12.89 11.83
N PRO A 86 -0.15 -13.66 10.73
CA PRO A 86 0.31 -13.27 9.39
C PRO A 86 -0.22 -11.91 8.93
N GLU A 87 -1.49 -11.62 9.20
CA GLU A 87 -2.15 -10.37 8.83
C GLU A 87 -1.48 -9.13 9.44
N MET A 88 -0.91 -9.28 10.64
CA MET A 88 -0.25 -8.18 11.34
C MET A 88 0.98 -7.70 10.56
N LEU A 89 1.75 -8.59 9.92
CA LEU A 89 2.86 -8.20 9.06
C LEU A 89 2.39 -7.41 7.84
N ALA A 90 1.29 -7.84 7.21
CA ALA A 90 0.72 -7.14 6.05
C ALA A 90 0.24 -5.73 6.42
N ARG A 91 -0.47 -5.59 7.55
CA ARG A 91 -0.94 -4.30 8.07
C ARG A 91 0.23 -3.39 8.44
N MET A 92 1.26 -3.92 9.11
CA MET A 92 2.46 -3.17 9.48
C MET A 92 3.22 -2.67 8.25
N ARG A 93 3.36 -3.52 7.22
CA ARG A 93 3.99 -3.14 5.95
C ARG A 93 3.22 -2.02 5.25
N GLN A 94 1.89 -2.12 5.18
CA GLN A 94 1.03 -1.10 4.58
C GLN A 94 1.11 0.22 5.35
N ALA A 95 1.08 0.16 6.69
CA ALA A 95 1.20 1.34 7.54
C ALA A 95 2.55 2.07 7.39
N LEU A 96 3.62 1.32 7.10
CA LEU A 96 4.96 1.85 6.82
C LEU A 96 5.15 2.29 5.37
N GLY A 97 4.21 2.00 4.47
CA GLY A 97 4.39 2.20 3.02
C GLY A 97 5.54 1.39 2.43
N ALA A 98 5.91 0.27 3.08
CA ALA A 98 7.11 -0.48 2.78
C ALA A 98 6.87 -1.59 1.74
N THR A 99 7.90 -1.90 0.95
CA THR A 99 7.90 -3.10 0.10
C THR A 99 8.26 -4.34 0.93
N GLN A 100 7.95 -5.54 0.40
CA GLN A 100 8.34 -6.80 1.05
C GLN A 100 9.87 -6.89 1.25
N LEU A 101 10.64 -6.37 0.29
CA LEU A 101 12.10 -6.30 0.36
C LEU A 101 12.59 -5.44 1.53
N GLN A 102 12.00 -4.26 1.69
CA GLN A 102 12.35 -3.32 2.77
C GLN A 102 11.99 -3.88 4.15
N MET A 103 10.84 -4.54 4.28
CA MET A 103 10.45 -5.22 5.52
C MET A 103 11.35 -6.40 5.86
N ALA A 104 11.75 -7.17 4.85
CA ALA A 104 12.70 -8.26 5.02
C ALA A 104 14.08 -7.74 5.49
N ALA A 105 14.55 -6.61 4.93
CA ALA A 105 15.77 -5.94 5.36
C ALA A 105 15.67 -5.43 6.81
N LEU A 106 14.53 -4.84 7.21
CA LEU A 106 14.27 -4.37 8.57
C LEU A 106 14.37 -5.51 9.61
N LEU A 107 13.87 -6.69 9.26
CA LEU A 107 13.89 -7.89 10.10
C LEU A 107 15.19 -8.72 9.94
N ALA A 108 16.08 -8.32 9.02
CA ALA A 108 17.28 -9.05 8.63
C ALA A 108 16.98 -10.53 8.29
N VAL A 109 16.02 -10.73 7.38
CA VAL A 109 15.60 -12.03 6.86
C VAL A 109 15.54 -12.00 5.34
N SER A 110 15.46 -13.17 4.70
CA SER A 110 15.32 -13.22 3.23
C SER A 110 13.94 -12.70 2.79
N PRO A 111 13.82 -12.03 1.62
CA PRO A 111 12.53 -11.58 1.09
C PRO A 111 11.54 -12.72 0.89
N LEU A 112 12.03 -13.91 0.52
CA LEU A 112 11.23 -15.11 0.35
C LEU A 112 10.63 -15.59 1.68
N SER A 113 11.42 -15.58 2.76
CA SER A 113 10.92 -15.94 4.09
C SER A 113 9.84 -14.97 4.56
N TYR A 114 10.06 -13.67 4.39
CA TYR A 114 9.07 -12.65 4.74
C TYR A 114 7.75 -12.84 3.98
N SER A 115 7.82 -13.07 2.66
CA SER A 115 6.63 -13.28 1.82
C SER A 115 5.83 -14.51 2.26
N ARG A 116 6.52 -15.61 2.63
CA ARG A 116 5.85 -16.83 3.14
C ARG A 116 5.14 -16.59 4.48
N TRP A 117 5.72 -15.79 5.37
CA TRP A 117 5.09 -15.41 6.63
C TRP A 117 3.88 -14.49 6.42
N GLU A 118 4.00 -13.49 5.53
CA GLU A 118 2.89 -12.59 5.20
C GLU A 118 1.71 -13.35 4.58
N LYS A 119 1.99 -14.39 3.78
CA LYS A 119 0.98 -15.29 3.20
C LYS A 119 0.48 -16.39 4.15
N GLY A 120 1.02 -16.47 5.37
CA GLY A 120 0.67 -17.52 6.34
C GLY A 120 1.11 -18.94 5.96
N GLN A 121 1.99 -19.10 4.97
CA GLN A 121 2.47 -20.41 4.51
C GLN A 121 3.43 -21.06 5.52
N THR A 122 4.15 -20.26 6.30
CA THR A 122 5.07 -20.73 7.33
C THR A 122 5.01 -19.82 8.55
N GLN A 123 5.29 -20.39 9.73
CA GLN A 123 5.44 -19.60 10.96
C GLN A 123 6.91 -19.20 11.18
N PRO A 124 7.18 -17.98 11.68
CA PRO A 124 8.52 -17.56 12.06
C PRO A 124 9.02 -18.39 13.26
N ARG A 125 10.32 -18.69 13.29
CA ARG A 125 10.96 -19.35 14.43
C ARG A 125 11.07 -18.38 15.61
N THR A 126 11.29 -18.90 16.82
CA THR A 126 11.43 -18.11 18.07
C THR A 126 12.36 -16.89 17.95
N LYS A 127 13.55 -17.04 17.34
CA LYS A 127 14.48 -15.91 17.10
C LYS A 127 13.90 -14.83 16.18
N GLN A 128 13.04 -15.19 15.24
CA GLN A 128 12.42 -14.26 14.29
C GLN A 128 11.17 -13.62 14.89
N LEU A 129 10.44 -14.35 15.73
CA LEU A 129 9.33 -13.82 16.52
C LEU A 129 9.79 -12.67 17.42
N ALA A 130 10.89 -12.85 18.16
CA ALA A 130 11.45 -11.77 18.99
C ALA A 130 11.79 -10.52 18.17
N LYS A 131 12.35 -10.68 16.96
CA LYS A 131 12.63 -9.53 16.07
C LYS A 131 11.36 -8.83 15.58
N ILE A 132 10.30 -9.60 15.31
CA ILE A 132 9.02 -9.04 14.88
C ILE A 132 8.39 -8.30 16.06
N GLU A 133 8.40 -8.87 17.25
CA GLU A 133 7.94 -8.24 18.49
C GLU A 133 8.68 -6.93 18.77
N ASP A 134 10.01 -6.92 18.66
CA ASP A 134 10.83 -5.73 18.82
C ASP A 134 10.40 -4.61 17.88
N VAL A 135 10.14 -4.94 16.60
CA VAL A 135 9.70 -3.95 15.60
C VAL A 135 8.30 -3.42 15.93
N VAL A 136 7.39 -4.31 16.37
CA VAL A 136 6.04 -3.93 16.80
C VAL A 136 6.09 -3.00 18.01
N ARG A 137 6.88 -3.34 19.03
CA ARG A 137 7.06 -2.55 20.26
C ARG A 137 7.75 -1.21 20.00
N MET A 138 8.63 -1.13 19.00
CA MET A 138 9.34 0.11 18.63
C MET A 138 8.42 1.16 17.97
N GLY A 139 7.29 0.74 17.38
CA GLY A 139 6.30 1.61 16.74
C GLY A 139 6.70 2.10 15.34
N LEU A 140 5.70 2.55 14.56
CA LEU A 140 5.82 2.84 13.12
C LEU A 140 6.91 3.86 12.78
N VAL A 141 7.03 4.95 13.55
CA VAL A 141 7.99 6.03 13.27
C VAL A 141 9.43 5.56 13.38
N LYS A 142 9.76 4.84 14.45
CA LYS A 142 11.11 4.33 14.69
C LYS A 142 11.44 3.15 13.77
N ALA A 143 10.46 2.29 13.50
CA ALA A 143 10.58 1.20 12.53
C ALA A 143 10.89 1.74 11.12
N GLY A 144 10.21 2.80 10.67
CA GLY A 144 10.49 3.48 9.40
C GLY A 144 11.91 4.04 9.34
N LYS A 145 12.37 4.73 10.39
CA LYS A 145 13.76 5.24 10.46
C LYS A 145 14.79 4.11 10.41
N LYS A 146 14.54 3.00 11.11
CA LYS A 146 15.40 1.81 11.08
C LYS A 146 15.40 1.14 9.69
N MET A 147 14.25 1.11 9.02
CA MET A 147 14.10 0.58 7.66
C MET A 147 14.91 1.40 6.66
N HIS A 148 14.80 2.73 6.68
CA HIS A 148 15.61 3.60 5.81
C HIS A 148 17.12 3.44 6.07
N ARG A 149 17.53 3.28 7.34
CA ARG A 149 18.93 3.01 7.69
C ARG A 149 19.39 1.61 7.22
N ALA A 150 18.52 0.61 7.29
CA ALA A 150 18.82 -0.74 6.80
C ALA A 150 18.93 -0.77 5.27
N ALA A 151 18.08 -0.03 4.56
CA ALA A 151 18.13 0.13 3.11
C ALA A 151 19.38 0.88 2.63
N ALA A 152 19.96 1.77 3.44
CA ALA A 152 21.21 2.47 3.12
C ALA A 152 22.48 1.61 3.37
N LYS A 153 22.34 0.47 4.04
CA LYS A 153 23.45 -0.43 4.40
C LYS A 153 23.47 -1.73 3.56
N ALA A 154 22.38 -2.01 2.84
CA ALA A 154 22.25 -3.12 1.90
C ALA A 154 22.63 -2.65 0.49
#